data_AF-A0A5N5EC82-F1
#
_entry.id   AF-A0A5N5EC82-F1
#
_cell.length_a   1.000
_cell.length_b   1.000
_cell.length_c   1.000
_cell.angle_alpha   90.00
_cell.angle_beta   90.00
_cell.angle_gamma   90.00
#
_symmetry.space_group_name_H-M   'P 1'
#
loop_
_entity.id
_entity.type
_entity.pdbx_description
1 polymer ?
#
loop_
_entity_poly.entity_id
_entity_poly.type
_entity_poly.pdbx_seq_one_letter_code
_entity_poly.pdbx_strand_id
1 'polypeptide(L)' 'MPTFETLPRFTNDLQHLTPAQRHRFRRAVLDAFVPDLRTGRHFRPGLREARGFAESRWG' A
#
# COMPACT_ATOMS: atom_id res chain seq x y z
N MET A 1 19.83 -1.17 -4.40
CA MET A 1 18.84 -1.70 -5.36
C MET A 1 17.57 -2.00 -4.58
N PRO A 2 16.45 -1.30 -4.82
CA PRO A 2 15.18 -1.74 -4.26
C PRO A 2 14.79 -3.09 -4.89
N THR A 3 14.46 -4.09 -4.08
CA THR A 3 14.14 -5.46 -4.51
C THR A 3 12.64 -5.69 -4.72
N PHE A 4 11.87 -4.62 -4.99
CA PHE A 4 10.42 -4.71 -5.18
C PHE A 4 10.06 -4.56 -6.65
N GLU A 5 9.09 -5.36 -7.10
CA GLU A 5 8.51 -5.29 -8.43
C GLU A 5 7.12 -4.66 -8.36
N THR A 6 6.85 -3.68 -9.24
CA THR A 6 5.51 -3.09 -9.35
C THR A 6 4.69 -3.89 -10.35
N LEU A 7 3.75 -4.69 -9.86
CA LEU A 7 2.91 -5.50 -10.72
C LEU A 7 1.88 -4.66 -11.49
N PRO A 8 1.47 -5.05 -12.71
CA PRO A 8 0.43 -4.35 -13.48
C PRO A 8 -0.89 -4.18 -12.70
N ARG A 9 -1.24 -5.19 -11.88
CA ARG A 9 -2.42 -5.14 -11.01
C ARG A 9 -2.37 -3.99 -10.00
N PHE A 10 -1.19 -3.70 -9.44
CA PHE A 10 -1.02 -2.59 -8.50
C PHE A 10 -1.33 -1.25 -9.19
N THR A 11 -0.81 -1.04 -10.39
CA THR A 11 -1.07 0.17 -11.17
C THR A 11 -2.54 0.31 -11.53
N ASN A 12 -3.20 -0.80 -11.92
CA ASN A 12 -4.62 -0.82 -12.24
C ASN A 12 -5.49 -0.45 -11.03
N ASP A 13 -5.24 -1.07 -9.87
CA ASP A 13 -5.95 -0.78 -8.62
C ASP A 13 -5.73 0.67 -8.17
N LEU A 14 -4.51 1.20 -8.34
CA LEU A 14 -4.18 2.60 -8.03
C LEU A 14 -4.94 3.58 -8.93
N GLN A 15 -5.11 3.24 -10.21
CA GLN A 15 -5.84 4.06 -11.16
C GLN A 15 -7.33 4.14 -10.81
N HIS A 16 -7.93 3.03 -10.38
CA HIS A 16 -9.35 2.93 -10.03
C HIS A 16 -9.74 3.52 -8.66
N LEU A 17 -8.79 4.02 -7.88
CA LEU A 17 -9.12 4.68 -6.61
C LEU A 17 -9.98 5.94 -6.83
N THR A 18 -11.09 6.03 -6.10
CA THR A 18 -11.87 7.27 -5.99
C THR A 18 -11.02 8.41 -5.40
N PRO A 19 -11.37 9.69 -5.62
CA PRO A 19 -10.60 10.81 -5.07
C PRO A 19 -10.36 10.72 -3.55
N ALA A 20 -11.38 10.30 -2.79
CA ALA A 20 -11.29 10.11 -1.34
C ALA A 20 -10.36 8.94 -0.94
N GLN A 21 -10.32 7.87 -1.73
CA GLN A 21 -9.39 6.76 -1.51
C GLN A 21 -7.96 7.16 -1.88
N ARG A 22 -7.77 7.90 -2.98
CA ARG A 22 -6.45 8.45 -3.35
C ARG A 22 -5.88 9.36 -2.27
N HIS A 23 -6.70 10.21 -1.68
CA HIS A 23 -6.27 11.09 -0.58
C HIS A 23 -5.81 10.26 0.63
N ARG A 24 -6.62 9.29 1.06
CA ARG A 24 -6.28 8.39 2.17
C ARG A 24 -5.02 7.56 1.90
N PHE A 25 -4.88 7.02 0.69
CA PHE A 25 -3.69 6.29 0.26
C PHE A 25 -2.44 7.16 0.32
N ARG A 26 -2.49 8.38 -0.23
CA ARG A 26 -1.36 9.32 -0.19
C ARG A 26 -0.95 9.68 1.24
N ARG A 27 -1.91 9.96 2.12
CA ARG A 27 -1.63 10.22 3.55
C ARG A 27 -0.93 9.04 4.19
N ALA A 28 -1.45 7.82 4.02
CA ALA A 28 -0.82 6.62 4.58
C ALA A 28 0.61 6.40 4.06
N VAL A 29 0.85 6.61 2.76
CA VAL A 29 2.19 6.45 2.16
C VAL A 29 3.16 7.51 2.67
N LEU A 30 2.76 8.77 2.66
CA LEU A 30 3.64 9.89 2.98
C LEU A 30 3.89 10.06 4.47
N ASP A 31 2.86 9.86 5.30
CA ASP A 31 2.93 10.17 6.73
C ASP A 31 3.36 8.97 7.59
N ALA A 32 3.19 7.74 7.11
CA ALA A 32 3.54 6.53 7.86
C ALA A 32 4.58 5.68 7.12
N PHE A 33 4.27 5.23 5.90
CA PHE A 33 5.09 4.24 5.20
C PHE A 33 6.51 4.73 4.86
N VAL A 34 6.65 5.90 4.25
CA VAL A 34 7.96 6.46 3.88
C VAL A 34 8.83 6.78 5.11
N PRO A 35 8.29 7.42 6.18
CA PRO A 35 9.03 7.62 7.42
C PRO A 35 9.48 6.31 8.08
N ASP A 36 8.60 5.29 8.12
CA ASP A 36 8.93 4.00 8.72
C ASP A 36 10.06 3.30 7.92
N LEU A 37 10.03 3.36 6.58
CA LEU A 37 11.10 2.87 5.71
C LEU A 37 12.43 3.59 5.94
N ARG A 38 12.40 4.93 6.00
CA ARG A 38 13.62 5.75 6.18
C ARG A 38 14.28 5.55 7.53
N THR A 39 13.48 5.27 8.56
CA THR A 39 13.97 5.02 9.92
C THR A 39 14.36 3.56 10.16
N GLY A 40 14.24 2.69 9.14
CA GLY A 40 14.51 1.26 9.27
C GLY A 40 13.57 0.55 10.24
N ARG A 41 12.43 1.17 10.57
CA ARG A 41 11.44 0.59 11.47
C ARG A 41 10.66 -0.50 10.74
N HIS A 42 10.31 -1.56 11.46
CA HIS A 42 9.42 -2.59 10.94
C HIS A 42 8.09 -1.98 10.50
N PHE A 43 7.54 -2.47 9.39
CA PHE A 43 6.21 -2.10 8.95
C PHE A 43 5.19 -2.30 10.06
N ARG A 44 4.39 -1.25 10.32
CA ARG A 44 3.27 -1.30 11.25
C ARG A 44 2.35 -2.47 10.88
N PRO A 45 1.78 -3.19 11.85
CA PRO A 45 0.91 -4.32 11.57
C PRO A 45 -0.22 -4.01 10.57
N GLY A 46 -0.82 -2.81 10.64
CA GLY A 46 -1.87 -2.37 9.71
C GLY A 46 -1.40 -1.98 8.30
N LEU A 47 -0.08 -1.97 8.04
CA LEU A 47 0.51 -1.77 6.71
C LEU A 47 1.04 -3.07 6.10
N ARG A 48 0.94 -4.20 6.82
CA ARG A 48 1.27 -5.52 6.29
C ARG A 48 0.07 -6.03 5.50
N GLU A 49 0.29 -6.64 4.35
CA GLU A 49 -0.76 -7.44 3.72
C GLU A 49 -1.14 -8.56 4.69
N ALA A 50 -2.39 -8.55 5.16
CA ALA A 50 -2.97 -9.74 5.77
C ALA A 50 -3.07 -10.79 4.66
N ARG A 51 -2.52 -11.99 4.88
CA ARG A 51 -2.87 -13.18 4.09
C ARG A 51 -4.40 -13.28 4.10
N GLY A 52 -5.04 -12.94 2.98
CA GLY A 52 -6.50 -12.82 2.84
C GLY A 52 -7.02 -11.52 2.21
N PHE A 53 -6.25 -10.43 2.13
CA PHE A 53 -6.70 -9.22 1.40
C PHE A 53 -6.83 -9.46 -0.11
N ALA A 54 -6.01 -10.36 -0.67
CA ALA A 54 -6.10 -10.77 -2.07
C ALA A 54 -7.32 -11.67 -2.38
N GLU A 55 -7.84 -12.40 -1.40
CA GLU A 55 -8.99 -13.32 -1.54
C GLU A 55 -10.34 -12.65 -1.29
N SER A 56 -10.39 -11.55 -0.54
CA SER A 56 -11.64 -10.91 -0.09
C SER A 56 -12.21 -9.85 -1.05
N ARG A 57 -11.63 -9.66 -2.24
CA ARG A 57 -12.13 -8.68 -3.24
C ARG A 57 -13.08 -9.28 -4.30
N TRP A 58 -13.41 -10.57 -4.22
CA TRP A 58 -14.48 -11.17 -5.03
C TRP A 58 -15.31 -12.12 -4.18
N GLY A 59 -16.19 -11.54 -3.36
CA GLY A 59 -17.28 -12.20 -2.65
C GLY A 59 -18.46 -11.25 -2.60
#